data_AF-A0A443K9X6-F1
#
_entry.id   AF-A0A443K9X6-F1
#
_cell.length_a   1.000
_cell.length_b   1.000
_cell.length_c   1.000
_cell.angle_alpha   90.00
_cell.angle_beta   90.00
_cell.angle_gamma   90.00
#
_symmetry.space_group_name_H-M   'P 1'
#
loop_
_entity.id
_entity.type
_entity.pdbx_description
1 polymer ?
#
loop_
_entity_poly.entity_id
_entity_poly.type
_entity_poly.pdbx_seq_one_letter_code
_entity_poly.pdbx_strand_id
1 'polypeptide(L)'
;MLYATAGAQFFIADRYGYEDVPPVSEWVEIAETEALGALGGTWDMEDAKFLDGDCDLETIDFAKIAFRPSVTQVVLGIDPEDAGQLLLWKALRDAEPYPFRLLFPDKVTSRSWFALVTGMSEVFDTANNVMKLQADLQPVSKIRRSEDEANPWRS
;
A
#
# COMPACT_ATOMS: atom_id res chain seq x y z
N MET A 1 -12.16 2.41 -5.94
CA MET A 1 -12.86 3.07 -4.81
C MET A 1 -11.79 3.68 -3.94
N LEU A 2 -11.78 5.00 -3.81
CA LEU A 2 -10.91 5.75 -2.92
C LEU A 2 -11.61 5.84 -1.55
N TYR A 3 -10.92 5.50 -0.47
CA TYR A 3 -11.43 5.68 0.88
C TYR A 3 -11.01 7.07 1.38
N ALA A 4 -11.96 7.88 1.84
CA ALA A 4 -11.63 9.09 2.59
C ALA A 4 -10.82 8.69 3.83
N THR A 5 -9.76 9.42 4.15
CA THR A 5 -8.87 9.07 5.27
C THR A 5 -9.59 9.05 6.62
N ALA A 6 -10.72 9.74 6.79
CA ALA A 6 -11.61 9.62 7.96
C ALA A 6 -10.88 9.64 9.33
N GLY A 7 -9.80 10.41 9.45
CA GLY A 7 -8.96 10.51 10.65
C GLY A 7 -7.77 9.54 10.72
N ALA A 8 -7.57 8.73 9.67
CA ALA A 8 -6.36 7.94 9.47
C ALA A 8 -5.20 8.84 9.03
N GLN A 9 -4.01 8.50 9.50
CA GLN A 9 -2.77 9.23 9.20
C GLN A 9 -1.88 8.35 8.34
N PHE A 10 -1.27 8.95 7.33
CA PHE A 10 -0.39 8.27 6.39
C PHE A 10 1.05 8.72 6.62
N PHE A 11 1.99 7.77 6.58
CA PHE A 11 3.38 8.02 6.92
C PHE A 11 4.32 7.36 5.91
N ILE A 12 5.51 7.95 5.77
CA ILE A 12 6.68 7.41 5.07
C ILE A 12 7.89 7.53 5.99
N ALA A 13 8.88 6.65 5.87
CA ALA A 13 10.17 6.84 6.55
C ALA A 13 11.29 7.00 5.52
N ASP A 14 12.33 7.75 5.87
CA ASP A 14 13.52 7.91 5.03
C ASP A 14 14.46 6.70 5.13
N ARG A 15 13.96 5.55 4.70
CA ARG A 15 14.70 4.31 4.53
C ARG A 15 14.35 3.71 3.18
N TYR A 16 15.29 3.00 2.58
CA TYR A 16 15.11 2.40 1.28
C TYR A 16 15.53 0.93 1.31
N GLY A 17 14.95 0.13 0.42
CA GLY A 17 15.18 -1.31 0.35
C GLY A 17 14.25 -2.11 1.27
N TYR A 18 14.46 -3.42 1.34
CA TYR A 18 13.64 -4.36 2.11
C TYR A 18 14.15 -4.56 3.55
N GLU A 19 14.46 -3.48 4.24
CA GLU A 19 14.86 -3.53 5.65
C GLU A 19 13.69 -3.95 6.58
N ASP A 20 13.97 -4.07 7.88
CA ASP A 20 12.94 -4.23 8.90
C ASP A 20 12.02 -2.99 8.99
N VAL A 21 10.87 -3.15 9.67
CA VAL A 21 9.96 -2.03 9.90
C VAL A 21 10.69 -0.90 10.64
N PRO A 22 10.66 0.35 10.14
CA PRO A 22 11.27 1.47 10.83
C PRO A 22 10.74 1.62 12.27
N PRO A 23 11.60 1.98 13.24
CA PRO A 23 11.15 2.31 14.59
C PRO A 23 10.18 3.50 14.57
N VAL A 24 9.31 3.59 15.58
CA VAL A 24 8.21 4.57 15.63
C VAL A 24 8.68 6.01 15.41
N SER A 25 9.89 6.36 15.86
CA SER A 25 10.49 7.69 15.76
C SER A 25 10.92 8.12 14.37
N GLU A 26 11.01 7.19 13.41
CA GLU A 26 11.49 7.49 12.06
C GLU A 26 10.36 7.72 11.04
N TRP A 27 9.11 7.51 11.46
CA TRP A 27 7.95 7.74 10.62
C TRP A 27 7.64 9.24 10.54
N VAL A 28 7.60 9.74 9.31
CA VAL A 28 7.22 11.11 8.97
C VAL A 28 5.81 11.07 8.40
N GLU A 29 4.91 11.88 8.96
CA GLU A 29 3.55 11.99 8.44
C GLU A 29 3.56 12.66 7.06
N ILE A 30 2.75 12.14 6.14
CA ILE A 30 2.44 12.78 4.86
C ILE A 30 1.18 13.60 5.10
N ALA A 31 1.36 14.91 5.30
CA ALA A 31 0.26 15.81 5.61
C ALA A 31 -0.74 15.92 4.46
N GLU A 32 -1.93 16.43 4.79
CA GLU A 32 -3.01 16.69 3.82
C GLU A 32 -3.46 15.44 3.02
N THR A 33 -3.28 14.24 3.57
CA THR A 33 -3.78 13.01 2.92
C THR A 33 -5.31 12.97 2.96
N GLU A 34 -5.95 13.15 1.81
CA GLU A 34 -7.41 13.18 1.68
C GLU A 34 -7.99 11.80 1.38
N ALA A 35 -7.32 11.04 0.51
CA ALA A 35 -7.83 9.76 0.04
C ALA A 35 -6.72 8.76 -0.26
N LEU A 36 -7.03 7.50 0.05
CA LEU A 36 -6.19 6.35 -0.24
C LEU A 36 -6.95 5.31 -1.05
N GLY A 37 -6.27 4.78 -2.06
CA GLY A 37 -6.72 3.66 -2.87
C GLY A 37 -6.80 2.36 -2.08
N ALA A 38 -7.27 1.32 -2.74
CA ALA A 38 -7.40 0.01 -2.12
C ALA A 38 -6.01 -0.62 -1.93
N LEU A 39 -5.71 -1.00 -0.70
CA LEU A 39 -4.59 -1.91 -0.39
C LEU A 39 -5.04 -3.35 -0.59
N GLY A 40 -4.37 -4.08 -1.47
CA GLY A 40 -4.72 -5.45 -1.81
C GLY A 40 -4.02 -5.94 -3.06
N GLY A 41 -4.57 -6.99 -3.65
CA GLY A 41 -4.03 -7.58 -4.87
C GLY A 41 -4.87 -8.74 -5.35
N THR A 42 -4.48 -9.28 -6.50
CA THR A 42 -5.13 -10.42 -7.13
C THR A 42 -4.19 -11.61 -7.14
N TRP A 43 -4.74 -12.82 -7.04
CA TRP A 43 -3.99 -14.05 -7.27
C TRP A 43 -4.14 -14.46 -8.72
N ASP A 44 -3.01 -14.74 -9.37
CA ASP A 44 -2.98 -15.49 -10.62
C ASP A 44 -3.26 -16.97 -10.27
N MET A 45 -4.19 -17.57 -11.02
CA MET A 45 -4.69 -18.93 -10.81
C MET A 45 -4.32 -19.82 -12.01
N GLU A 46 -4.05 -21.09 -11.76
CA GLU A 46 -3.89 -22.11 -12.81
C GLU A 46 -4.82 -23.29 -12.54
N ASP A 47 -5.28 -23.89 -13.65
CA ASP A 47 -6.20 -25.02 -13.65
C ASP A 47 -5.38 -26.32 -13.70
N ALA A 48 -5.50 -27.14 -12.67
CA ALA A 48 -4.95 -28.49 -12.64
C ALA A 48 -6.05 -29.49 -12.99
N LYS A 49 -5.87 -30.20 -14.11
CA LYS A 49 -6.75 -31.32 -14.48
C LYS A 49 -6.11 -32.62 -14.04
N PHE A 50 -6.70 -33.27 -13.05
CA PHE A 50 -6.30 -34.60 -12.64
C PHE A 50 -7.15 -35.64 -13.39
N LEU A 51 -6.49 -36.56 -14.10
CA LEU A 51 -7.11 -37.82 -14.50
C LEU A 51 -7.01 -38.76 -13.30
N ASP A 52 -7.92 -38.62 -12.34
CA ASP A 52 -8.05 -39.63 -11.29
C ASP A 52 -8.80 -40.84 -11.85
N GLY A 53 -8.19 -42.01 -11.72
CA GLY A 53 -8.63 -43.24 -12.39
C GLY A 53 -9.80 -43.96 -11.71
N ASP A 54 -10.36 -43.40 -10.62
CA ASP A 54 -11.26 -44.15 -9.74
C ASP A 54 -12.57 -43.43 -9.31
N CYS A 55 -12.90 -42.25 -9.86
CA CYS A 55 -14.20 -41.59 -9.58
C CYS A 55 -14.79 -40.88 -10.81
N ASP A 56 -16.09 -41.08 -11.03
CA ASP A 56 -16.89 -40.82 -12.24
C ASP A 56 -17.17 -39.33 -12.59
N LEU A 57 -16.35 -38.37 -12.12
CA LEU A 57 -16.48 -36.95 -12.48
C LEU A 57 -15.13 -36.26 -12.62
N GLU A 58 -14.79 -35.81 -13.83
CA GLU A 58 -13.65 -34.93 -14.09
C GLU A 58 -13.80 -33.65 -13.24
N THR A 59 -12.98 -33.52 -12.19
CA THR A 59 -12.95 -32.32 -11.34
C THR A 59 -11.79 -31.43 -11.78
N ILE A 60 -12.05 -30.14 -11.96
CA ILE A 60 -11.02 -29.13 -12.21
C ILE A 60 -10.64 -28.53 -10.86
N ASP A 61 -9.38 -28.70 -10.47
CA ASP A 61 -8.83 -28.05 -9.28
C ASP A 61 -8.15 -26.73 -9.67
N PHE A 62 -8.29 -25.72 -8.81
CA PHE A 62 -7.69 -24.41 -9.02
C PHE A 62 -6.57 -24.17 -8.01
N ALA A 63 -5.38 -23.81 -8.49
CA ALA A 63 -4.21 -23.49 -7.65
C ALA A 63 -3.82 -22.01 -7.75
N LYS A 64 -3.46 -21.40 -6.61
CA LYS A 64 -2.92 -20.04 -6.52
C LYS A 64 -1.41 -20.06 -6.80
N ILE A 65 -0.94 -19.23 -7.74
CA ILE A 65 0.47 -19.23 -8.15
C ILE A 65 1.20 -17.98 -7.69
N ALA A 66 0.76 -16.82 -8.16
CA ALA A 66 1.44 -15.56 -7.91
C ALA A 66 0.46 -14.54 -7.35
N PHE A 67 0.88 -13.82 -6.30
CA PHE A 67 0.13 -12.68 -5.80
C PHE A 67 0.64 -11.40 -6.45
N ARG A 68 -0.27 -10.64 -7.06
CA ARG A 68 0.03 -9.35 -7.67
C ARG A 68 -0.59 -8.22 -6.86
N PRO A 69 0.21 -7.43 -6.12
CA PRO A 69 -0.29 -6.26 -5.43
C PRO A 69 -0.83 -5.24 -6.43
N SER A 70 -1.98 -4.63 -6.11
CA SER A 70 -2.55 -3.55 -6.90
C SER A 70 -1.87 -2.22 -6.60
N VAL A 71 -1.73 -1.37 -7.62
CA VAL A 71 -1.29 0.03 -7.45
C VAL A 71 -2.27 0.74 -6.51
N THR A 72 -1.71 1.38 -5.48
CA THR A 72 -2.45 2.20 -4.52
C THR A 72 -2.26 3.66 -4.88
N GLN A 73 -3.34 4.30 -5.31
CA GLN A 73 -3.36 5.73 -5.56
C GLN A 73 -3.55 6.50 -4.25
N VAL A 74 -2.82 7.58 -4.05
CA VAL A 74 -2.93 8.47 -2.90
C VAL A 74 -3.25 9.86 -3.42
N VAL A 75 -4.20 10.55 -2.79
CA VAL A 75 -4.56 11.93 -3.10
C VAL A 75 -4.30 12.79 -1.86
N LEU A 76 -3.52 13.85 -2.06
CA LEU A 76 -3.01 14.74 -1.04
C LEU A 76 -3.32 16.20 -1.43
N GLY A 77 -3.51 17.08 -0.45
CA GLY A 77 -3.32 18.52 -0.65
C GLY A 77 -1.83 18.83 -0.92
N ILE A 78 -1.54 19.90 -1.66
CA ILE A 78 -0.16 20.31 -1.92
C ILE A 78 0.35 21.16 -0.77
N ASP A 79 1.39 20.68 -0.10
CA ASP A 79 2.17 21.47 0.87
C ASP A 79 3.67 21.28 0.59
N PRO A 80 4.35 22.27 -0.02
CA PRO A 80 5.76 22.14 -0.38
C PRO A 80 6.70 22.13 0.82
N GLU A 81 6.22 22.52 2.01
CA GLU A 81 7.02 22.52 3.25
C GLU A 81 6.83 21.23 4.06
N ASP A 82 5.89 20.35 3.69
CA ASP A 82 5.65 19.09 4.38
C ASP A 82 6.81 18.11 4.18
N ALA A 83 7.38 17.65 5.30
CA ALA A 83 8.50 16.72 5.29
C ALA A 83 8.12 15.37 4.66
N GLY A 84 6.87 14.91 4.83
CA GLY A 84 6.37 13.69 4.22
C GLY A 84 6.28 13.80 2.69
N GLN A 85 5.76 14.91 2.17
CA GLN A 85 5.70 15.17 0.73
C GLN A 85 7.09 15.31 0.12
N LEU A 86 8.04 15.96 0.81
CA LEU A 86 9.44 16.02 0.36
C LEU A 86 10.07 14.62 0.25
N LEU A 87 9.77 13.72 1.21
CA LEU A 87 10.20 12.32 1.14
C LEU A 87 9.50 11.55 0.02
N LEU A 88 8.24 11.84 -0.26
CA LEU A 88 7.52 11.24 -1.38
C LEU A 88 8.16 11.60 -2.73
N TRP A 89 8.55 12.87 -2.91
CA TRP A 89 9.30 13.34 -4.07
C TRP A 89 10.70 12.72 -4.17
N LYS A 90 11.36 12.49 -3.03
CA LYS A 90 12.63 11.77 -2.98
C LYS A 90 12.42 10.33 -3.45
N ALA A 91 11.43 9.63 -2.91
CA ALA A 91 11.11 8.24 -3.25
C ALA A 91 10.71 8.07 -4.72
N LEU A 92 10.03 9.03 -5.34
CA LEU A 92 9.73 9.01 -6.78
C LEU A 92 10.99 8.97 -7.66
N ARG A 93 12.07 9.61 -7.22
CA ARG A 93 13.33 9.69 -7.97
C ARG A 93 14.25 8.50 -7.71
N ASP A 94 13.92 7.69 -6.72
CA ASP A 94 14.69 6.53 -6.31
C ASP A 94 14.15 5.26 -6.99
N ALA A 95 15.03 4.30 -7.23
CA ALA A 95 14.65 2.99 -7.76
C ALA A 95 14.31 1.99 -6.64
N GLU A 96 14.71 2.30 -5.40
CA GLU A 96 14.48 1.45 -4.24
C GLU A 96 13.10 1.70 -3.60
N PRO A 97 12.48 0.67 -2.99
CA PRO A 97 11.21 0.83 -2.32
C PRO A 97 11.37 1.51 -0.95
N TYR A 98 10.36 2.30 -0.59
CA TYR A 98 10.30 3.01 0.69
C TYR A 98 9.21 2.38 1.59
N PRO A 99 9.39 2.41 2.92
CA PRO A 99 8.39 1.95 3.86
C PRO A 99 7.28 3.00 4.03
N PHE A 100 6.05 2.52 3.97
CA PHE A 100 4.83 3.28 4.20
C PHE A 100 4.05 2.70 5.37
N ARG A 101 3.33 3.57 6.08
CA ARG A 101 2.46 3.16 7.19
C ARG A 101 1.15 3.95 7.18
N LEU A 102 0.05 3.22 7.35
CA LEU A 102 -1.27 3.76 7.60
C LEU A 102 -1.63 3.51 9.06
N LEU A 103 -1.92 4.57 9.81
CA LEU A 103 -2.44 4.51 11.18
C LEU A 103 -3.93 4.84 11.16
N PHE A 104 -4.77 3.95 11.66
CA PHE A 104 -6.22 4.14 11.68
C PHE A 104 -6.64 5.14 12.78
N PRO A 105 -7.91 5.63 12.75
CA PRO A 105 -8.40 6.62 13.71
C PRO A 105 -8.33 6.19 15.18
N ASP A 106 -8.29 4.88 15.44
CA ASP A 106 -8.16 4.30 16.78
C ASP A 106 -6.74 4.49 17.39
N LYS A 107 -5.76 4.93 16.58
CA LYS A 107 -4.35 5.11 16.95
C LYS A 107 -3.63 3.85 17.43
N VAL A 108 -4.26 2.68 17.26
CA VAL A 108 -3.72 1.38 17.69
C VAL A 108 -3.53 0.49 16.47
N THR A 109 -4.51 0.47 15.58
CA THR A 109 -4.46 -0.35 14.39
C THR A 109 -3.61 0.34 13.33
N SER A 110 -2.63 -0.37 12.79
CA SER A 110 -1.81 0.13 11.71
C SER A 110 -1.51 -0.94 10.66
N ARG A 111 -1.23 -0.47 9.45
CA ARG A 111 -0.75 -1.29 8.33
C ARG A 111 0.55 -0.70 7.83
N SER A 112 1.55 -1.53 7.61
CA SER A 112 2.82 -1.10 7.03
C SER A 112 3.26 -2.01 5.90
N TRP A 113 3.90 -1.43 4.89
CA TRP A 113 4.38 -2.14 3.70
C TRP A 113 5.48 -1.33 3.03
N PHE A 114 6.22 -1.96 2.14
CA PHE A 114 7.18 -1.31 1.26
C PHE A 114 6.53 -1.12 -0.12
N ALA A 115 6.73 0.05 -0.71
CA ALA A 115 6.23 0.37 -2.05
C ALA A 115 7.22 1.21 -2.84
N LEU A 116 7.16 1.08 -4.16
CA LEU A 116 7.79 1.99 -5.10
C LEU A 116 6.82 3.11 -5.42
N VAL A 117 7.30 4.35 -5.49
CA VAL A 117 6.51 5.47 -6.00
C VAL A 117 6.67 5.48 -7.52
N THR A 118 5.63 5.07 -8.24
CA THR A 118 5.71 4.88 -9.70
C THR A 118 5.28 6.11 -10.49
N GLY A 119 4.57 7.04 -9.86
CA GLY A 119 4.11 8.26 -10.49
C GLY A 119 3.66 9.30 -9.48
N MET A 120 3.84 10.57 -9.82
CA MET A 120 3.25 11.70 -9.11
C MET A 120 2.77 12.72 -10.13
N SER A 121 1.59 13.30 -9.90
CA SER A 121 1.02 14.34 -10.75
C SER A 121 0.24 15.37 -9.92
N GLU A 122 0.29 16.62 -10.36
CA GLU A 122 -0.58 17.66 -9.84
C GLU A 122 -1.88 17.65 -10.66
N VAL A 123 -3.01 17.48 -9.97
CA VAL A 123 -4.33 17.38 -10.56
C VAL A 123 -5.17 18.55 -10.08
N PHE A 124 -5.71 19.32 -11.03
CA PHE A 124 -6.65 20.39 -10.71
C PHE A 124 -8.04 19.81 -10.45
N ASP A 125 -8.50 19.89 -9.21
CA ASP A 125 -9.86 19.53 -8.84
C ASP A 125 -10.82 20.68 -9.19
N THR A 126 -11.46 20.57 -10.36
CA THR A 126 -12.37 21.59 -10.88
C THR A 126 -13.61 21.81 -10.01
N ALA A 127 -14.01 20.82 -9.21
CA ALA A 127 -15.17 20.94 -8.33
C ALA A 127 -14.87 21.85 -7.14
N ASN A 128 -13.63 21.81 -6.63
CA ASN A 128 -13.21 22.56 -5.45
C ASN A 128 -12.32 23.77 -5.79
N ASN A 129 -11.86 23.91 -7.04
CA ASN A 129 -10.86 24.90 -7.49
C ASN A 129 -9.54 24.82 -6.70
N VAL A 130 -9.11 23.61 -6.36
CA VAL A 130 -7.88 23.35 -5.59
C VAL A 130 -6.96 22.43 -6.38
N MET A 131 -5.66 22.70 -6.35
CA MET A 131 -4.67 21.75 -6.86
C MET A 131 -4.37 20.67 -5.83
N LYS A 132 -4.37 19.42 -6.26
CA LYS A 132 -4.06 18.25 -5.45
C LYS A 132 -2.84 17.54 -5.99
N LEU A 133 -2.10 16.89 -5.11
CA LEU A 133 -1.03 15.99 -5.47
C LEU A 133 -1.58 14.56 -5.48
N GLN A 134 -1.42 13.87 -6.59
CA GLN A 134 -1.72 12.46 -6.70
C GLN A 134 -0.43 11.68 -6.79
N ALA A 135 -0.30 10.60 -6.03
CA ALA A 135 0.84 9.68 -6.09
C ALA A 135 0.36 8.25 -6.30
N ASP A 136 1.06 7.51 -7.16
CA ASP A 136 0.79 6.10 -7.41
C ASP A 136 1.88 5.26 -6.75
N LEU A 137 1.46 4.39 -5.82
CA LEU A 137 2.33 3.50 -5.06
C LEU A 137 2.15 2.07 -5.55
N GLN A 138 3.23 1.39 -5.91
CA GLN A 138 3.23 -0.03 -6.21
C GLN A 138 3.79 -0.79 -5.01
N PRO A 139 2.95 -1.48 -4.20
CA PRO A 139 3.45 -2.31 -3.11
C PRO A 139 4.32 -3.43 -3.65
N VAL A 140 5.45 -3.65 -2.98
CA VAL A 140 6.43 -4.70 -3.32
C VAL A 140 6.67 -5.68 -2.17
N SER A 141 6.08 -5.44 -0.99
CA SER A 141 6.13 -6.36 0.14
C SER A 141 4.74 -6.83 0.57
N LYS A 142 4.73 -7.85 1.43
CA LYS A 142 3.54 -8.18 2.22
C LYS A 142 3.12 -6.98 3.07
N ILE A 143 1.82 -6.77 3.21
CA ILE A 143 1.25 -5.78 4.12
C ILE A 143 1.26 -6.39 5.52
N ARG A 144 2.02 -5.79 6.43
CA ARG A 144 2.05 -6.14 7.84
C ARG A 144 0.91 -5.42 8.55
N ARG A 145 0.24 -6.11 9.46
CA ARG A 145 -0.87 -5.58 10.25
C ARG A 145 -0.49 -5.68 11.72
N SER A 146 -0.72 -4.62 12.47
CA SER A 146 -0.45 -4.63 13.92
C SER A 146 -1.24 -5.71 14.65
N GLU A 147 -2.39 -6.14 14.12
CA GLU A 147 -3.21 -7.20 14.73
C GLU A 147 -2.60 -8.61 14.53
N ASP A 148 -1.83 -8.83 13.45
CA ASP A 148 -1.20 -10.12 13.18
C ASP A 148 0.02 -10.33 14.10
N GLU A 149 0.73 -9.26 14.46
CA GLU A 149 1.86 -9.30 15.40
C GLU A 149 1.41 -9.62 16.84
N ALA A 150 0.16 -9.30 17.19
CA ALA A 150 -0.41 -9.62 18.49
C ALA A 150 -0.87 -11.09 18.62
N ASN A 151 -0.90 -11.86 17.53
CA ASN A 151 -1.37 -13.25 17.53
C ASN A 151 -0.27 -14.23 17.04
N PRO A 152 0.44 -14.91 17.96
CA PRO A 152 1.58 -15.75 17.61
C PRO A 152 1.23 -17.02 16.81
N TRP A 153 -0.04 -17.29 16.54
CA TRP A 153 -0.51 -18.50 15.87
C TRP A 153 -0.80 -18.32 14.37
N ARG A 154 -0.48 -17.17 13.76
CA ARG A 154 -0.80 -16.84 12.35
C ARG A 154 0.40 -16.58 11.42
N SER A 155 1.62 -16.86 11.87
CA SER A 155 2.84 -16.77 11.06
C SER A 155 2.97 -17.90 10.05
#